data_AF-A0A523KBV4-F1
#
_entry.id   AF-A0A523KBV4-F1
#
_cell.length_a   1.000
_cell.length_b   1.000
_cell.length_c   1.000
_cell.angle_alpha   90.00
_cell.angle_beta   90.00
_cell.angle_gamma   90.00
#
_symmetry.space_group_name_H-M   'P 1'
#
loop_
_entity.id
_entity.type
_entity.pdbx_description
1 polymer ?
#
loop_
_entity_poly.entity_id
_entity_poly.type
_entity_poly.pdbx_seq_one_letter_code
_entity_poly.pdbx_strand_id
1 'polypeptide(L)'
;MLAGTGCVSPNEIRRPCCYEGELTLAPLQQIRFVMDDGSKLPFDQVYKGFQPQDRNFPTQFSFRRINISGLVYDVLSVVFPQYDANKNGFIEEPEMTVLYLREGALGMGFKVSHLIVEERVLALQTSSVDVGGLVSYINAHKGGMSKYAQSLFREIDYLSVQIRRRGAEAADQTFLGP
;
A
#
# COMPACT_ATOMS: atom_id res chain seq x y z
N MET A 1 26.52 9.84 30.10
CA MET A 1 25.38 10.75 29.85
C MET A 1 24.48 10.09 28.82
N LEU A 2 23.30 9.66 29.23
CA LEU A 2 22.29 9.04 28.37
C LEU A 2 21.55 10.14 27.62
N ALA A 3 21.75 10.25 26.31
CA ALA A 3 21.03 11.19 25.46
C ALA A 3 20.06 10.43 24.55
N GLY A 4 18.78 10.51 24.91
CA GLY A 4 17.67 10.58 23.96
C GLY A 4 17.35 9.34 23.14
N THR A 5 16.74 8.34 23.75
CA THR A 5 15.70 7.56 23.06
C THR A 5 14.54 8.50 22.75
N GLY A 6 14.62 9.16 21.59
CA GLY A 6 13.49 9.90 21.04
C GLY A 6 12.35 8.92 20.79
N CYS A 7 11.29 9.00 21.60
CA CYS A 7 10.03 8.34 21.32
C CYS A 7 9.52 8.88 19.98
N VAL A 8 9.69 8.10 18.93
CA VAL A 8 9.09 8.38 17.62
C VAL A 8 7.59 8.32 17.79
N SER A 9 6.94 9.48 17.70
CA SER A 9 5.48 9.60 17.74
C SER A 9 4.84 8.59 16.78
N PRO A 10 3.81 7.83 17.21
CA PRO A 10 3.13 6.84 16.36
C PRO A 10 2.53 7.43 15.08
N ASN A 11 2.34 8.75 15.04
CA ASN A 11 1.68 9.48 13.95
C ASN A 11 2.66 10.23 13.02
N GLU A 12 3.96 9.98 13.10
CA GLU A 12 4.93 10.69 12.25
C GLU A 12 4.92 10.14 10.82
N ILE A 13 4.45 10.95 9.86
CA ILE A 13 4.61 10.70 8.43
C ILE A 13 6.09 10.91 8.09
N ARG A 14 6.82 9.82 7.86
CA ARG A 14 8.23 9.87 7.46
C ARG A 14 8.33 9.77 5.95
N ARG A 15 9.25 10.52 5.34
CA ARG A 15 9.56 10.33 3.93
C ARG A 15 9.97 8.87 3.68
N PRO A 16 9.43 8.21 2.65
CA PRO A 16 9.84 6.86 2.30
C PRO A 16 11.33 6.87 1.98
N CYS A 17 12.08 5.88 2.47
CA CYS A 17 13.37 5.64 1.86
C CYS A 17 13.12 5.12 0.44
N CYS A 18 13.94 5.56 -0.51
CA CYS A 18 14.07 4.95 -1.84
C CYS A 18 13.05 5.37 -2.92
N TYR A 19 11.93 6.03 -2.61
CA TYR A 19 11.04 6.53 -3.67
C TYR A 19 11.63 7.76 -4.38
N GLU A 20 11.82 7.64 -5.69
CA GLU A 20 12.42 8.66 -6.56
C GLU A 20 11.34 9.32 -7.42
N GLY A 21 10.50 10.18 -6.83
CA GLY A 21 9.45 10.88 -7.57
C GLY A 21 8.64 11.86 -6.73
N GLU A 22 7.65 12.48 -7.37
CA GLU A 22 6.62 13.26 -6.68
C GLU A 22 5.69 12.31 -5.92
N LEU A 23 5.42 12.65 -4.66
CA LEU A 23 4.52 11.92 -3.79
C LEU A 23 3.70 12.90 -2.98
N THR A 24 2.49 12.49 -2.62
CA THR A 24 1.63 13.25 -1.73
C THR A 24 1.82 12.77 -0.28
N LEU A 25 2.07 13.70 0.64
CA LEU A 25 2.13 13.43 2.07
C LEU A 25 0.77 13.73 2.69
N ALA A 26 0.00 12.71 3.05
CA ALA A 26 -1.30 12.94 3.67
C ALA A 26 -1.76 11.81 4.60
N PRO A 27 -2.44 12.14 5.71
CA PRO A 27 -3.23 11.16 6.45
C PRO A 27 -4.41 10.67 5.60
N LEU A 28 -4.83 9.42 5.80
CA LEU A 28 -5.87 8.79 4.97
C LEU A 28 -7.21 9.56 4.97
N GLN A 29 -7.54 10.26 6.06
CA GLN A 29 -8.80 11.00 6.21
C GLN A 29 -8.90 12.20 5.24
N GLN A 30 -7.77 12.69 4.72
CA GLN A 30 -7.75 13.76 3.72
C GLN A 30 -8.03 13.25 2.30
N ILE A 31 -7.98 11.93 2.09
CA ILE A 31 -8.22 11.34 0.77
C ILE A 31 -9.69 11.44 0.41
N ARG A 32 -9.94 11.74 -0.86
CA ARG A 32 -11.25 11.58 -1.50
C ARG A 32 -11.12 10.60 -2.67
N PHE A 33 -12.11 9.71 -2.77
CA PHE A 33 -12.25 8.77 -3.86
C PHE A 33 -13.17 9.40 -4.89
N VAL A 34 -12.67 9.65 -6.09
CA VAL A 34 -13.47 10.16 -7.20
C VAL A 34 -14.06 8.97 -7.94
N MET A 35 -15.39 8.86 -7.97
CA MET A 35 -16.09 7.80 -8.69
C MET A 35 -16.12 8.09 -10.19
N ASP A 36 -16.52 7.11 -10.99
CA ASP A 36 -16.68 7.25 -12.45
C ASP A 36 -17.75 8.29 -12.84
N ASP A 37 -18.73 8.54 -11.98
CA ASP A 37 -19.76 9.58 -12.18
C ASP A 37 -19.30 10.98 -11.72
N GLY A 38 -18.05 11.11 -11.27
CA GLY A 38 -17.45 12.35 -10.78
C GLY A 38 -17.79 12.68 -9.32
N SER A 39 -18.65 11.89 -8.65
CA SER A 39 -18.92 12.06 -7.22
C SER A 39 -17.67 11.77 -6.40
N LYS A 40 -17.56 12.43 -5.23
CA LYS A 40 -16.39 12.33 -4.35
C LYS A 40 -16.81 11.76 -3.02
N LEU A 41 -16.29 10.60 -2.66
CA LEU A 41 -16.54 9.97 -1.36
C LEU A 41 -15.34 10.17 -0.43
N PRO A 42 -15.57 10.50 0.85
CA PRO A 42 -14.51 10.52 1.85
C PRO A 42 -14.07 9.10 2.22
N PHE A 43 -12.86 8.99 2.77
CA PHE A 43 -12.24 7.73 3.13
C PHE A 43 -13.11 6.85 4.04
N ASP A 44 -13.73 7.43 5.07
CA ASP A 44 -14.58 6.73 6.03
C ASP A 44 -15.88 6.18 5.44
N GLN A 45 -16.36 6.74 4.33
CA GLN A 45 -17.51 6.20 3.60
C GLN A 45 -17.14 4.98 2.75
N VAL A 46 -15.91 4.93 2.22
CA VAL A 46 -15.41 3.81 1.42
C VAL A 46 -14.91 2.69 2.34
N TYR A 47 -14.12 3.04 3.35
CA TYR A 47 -13.51 2.14 4.33
C TYR A 47 -14.25 2.23 5.66
N LYS A 48 -15.54 1.89 5.65
CA LYS A 48 -16.40 1.97 6.85
C LYS A 48 -15.87 1.08 7.96
N GLY A 49 -15.76 1.65 9.17
CA GLY A 49 -15.25 0.93 10.33
C GLY A 49 -13.75 0.72 10.34
N PHE A 50 -13.00 1.37 9.43
CA PHE A 50 -11.54 1.36 9.46
C PHE A 50 -11.00 1.81 10.80
N GLN A 51 -9.98 1.08 11.28
CA GLN A 51 -9.22 1.41 12.47
C GLN A 51 -7.74 1.39 12.11
N PRO A 52 -6.97 2.46 12.39
CA PRO A 52 -5.52 2.41 12.28
C PRO A 52 -4.99 1.35 13.25
N GLN A 53 -3.93 0.63 12.88
CA GLN A 53 -3.35 -0.38 13.75
C GLN A 53 -2.23 0.18 14.61
N ASP A 54 -2.44 0.15 15.92
CA ASP A 54 -1.45 0.52 16.90
C ASP A 54 -0.35 -0.55 17.04
N ARG A 55 0.86 -0.11 17.38
CA ARG A 55 2.19 -0.62 16.97
C ARG A 55 2.63 -2.07 17.30
N ASN A 56 1.74 -3.01 17.60
CA ASN A 56 2.15 -4.34 18.10
C ASN A 56 2.09 -5.50 17.08
N PHE A 57 1.79 -5.26 15.80
CA PHE A 57 1.78 -6.30 14.76
C PHE A 57 2.56 -5.91 13.49
N PRO A 58 3.22 -6.87 12.82
CA PRO A 58 4.00 -6.66 11.60
C PRO A 58 3.12 -6.47 10.34
N THR A 59 1.95 -5.86 10.47
CA THR A 59 0.95 -5.74 9.41
C THR A 59 1.18 -4.56 8.47
N GLN A 60 2.40 -4.01 8.41
CA GLN A 60 2.80 -3.11 7.33
C GLN A 60 3.00 -3.88 6.01
N PHE A 61 3.14 -3.17 4.89
CA PHE A 61 3.62 -3.80 3.66
C PHE A 61 4.93 -4.55 3.95
N SER A 62 5.01 -5.81 3.49
CA SER A 62 6.14 -6.69 3.84
C SER A 62 7.42 -6.35 3.09
N PHE A 63 7.40 -5.31 2.26
CA PHE A 63 8.48 -4.85 1.41
C PHE A 63 8.37 -3.33 1.24
N ARG A 64 9.51 -2.69 0.96
CA ARG A 64 9.56 -1.26 0.64
C ARG A 64 9.62 -0.98 -0.87
N ARG A 65 10.17 -1.93 -1.62
CA ARG A 65 10.39 -1.86 -3.07
C ARG A 65 10.43 -3.26 -3.66
N ILE A 66 9.81 -3.48 -4.82
CA ILE A 66 9.86 -4.75 -5.57
C ILE A 66 10.15 -4.45 -7.03
N ASN A 67 11.07 -5.21 -7.65
CA ASN A 67 11.31 -5.16 -9.09
C ASN A 67 10.15 -5.84 -9.85
N ILE A 68 9.46 -5.08 -10.71
CA ILE A 68 8.28 -5.55 -11.45
C ILE A 68 8.68 -6.61 -12.49
N SER A 69 9.82 -6.43 -13.16
CA SER A 69 10.27 -7.34 -14.22
C SER A 69 10.59 -8.77 -13.74
N GLY A 70 10.87 -8.92 -12.45
CA GLY A 70 11.15 -10.21 -11.82
C GLY A 70 9.90 -10.97 -11.33
N LEU A 71 8.70 -10.43 -11.53
CA LEU A 71 7.46 -11.05 -11.06
C LEU A 71 6.95 -12.09 -12.05
N VAL A 72 6.72 -13.30 -11.52
CA VAL A 72 6.19 -14.45 -12.27
C VAL A 72 4.67 -14.60 -12.05
N TYR A 73 4.02 -13.58 -11.48
CA TYR A 73 2.61 -13.64 -11.10
C TYR A 73 1.70 -13.04 -12.17
N ASP A 74 0.58 -13.71 -12.45
CA ASP A 74 -0.31 -13.37 -13.56
C ASP A 74 -1.00 -12.02 -13.35
N VAL A 75 -1.57 -11.74 -12.17
CA VAL A 75 -2.27 -10.47 -11.94
C VAL A 75 -1.28 -9.35 -11.63
N LEU A 76 -0.29 -9.55 -10.76
CA LEU A 76 0.62 -8.47 -10.36
C LEU A 76 1.50 -7.96 -11.51
N SER A 77 1.92 -8.82 -12.44
CA SER A 77 2.71 -8.39 -13.61
C SER A 77 1.96 -7.41 -14.51
N VAL A 78 0.62 -7.45 -14.52
CA VAL A 78 -0.24 -6.54 -15.27
C VAL A 78 -0.61 -5.30 -14.45
N VAL A 79 -0.80 -5.45 -13.14
CA VAL A 79 -1.29 -4.38 -12.27
C VAL A 79 -0.17 -3.43 -11.82
N PHE A 80 0.97 -3.95 -11.37
CA PHE A 80 2.04 -3.10 -10.83
C PHE A 80 2.56 -2.04 -11.80
N PRO A 81 2.75 -2.31 -13.11
CA PRO A 81 3.14 -1.27 -14.06
C PRO A 81 2.17 -0.07 -14.13
N GLN A 82 0.90 -0.25 -13.75
CA GLN A 82 -0.08 0.84 -13.75
C GLN A 82 0.06 1.78 -12.54
N TYR A 83 0.73 1.30 -11.49
CA TYR A 83 0.97 2.02 -10.25
C TYR A 83 2.43 2.49 -10.10
N ASP A 84 3.34 2.07 -10.98
CA ASP A 84 4.71 2.60 -11.11
C ASP A 84 4.66 4.04 -11.65
N ALA A 85 4.42 4.99 -10.74
CA ALA A 85 4.16 6.39 -11.02
C ALA A 85 5.44 7.09 -11.50
N ASN A 86 6.58 6.73 -10.92
CA ASN A 86 7.88 7.28 -11.31
C ASN A 86 8.53 6.53 -12.50
N LYS A 87 7.90 5.43 -12.96
CA LYS A 87 8.33 4.62 -14.12
C LYS A 87 9.74 4.05 -13.95
N ASN A 88 10.13 3.74 -12.72
CA ASN A 88 11.46 3.23 -12.44
C ASN A 88 11.56 1.69 -12.60
N GLY A 89 10.45 1.01 -12.89
CA GLY A 89 10.37 -0.44 -13.04
C GLY A 89 10.21 -1.17 -11.70
N PHE A 90 9.94 -0.45 -10.62
CA PHE A 90 9.69 -0.98 -9.30
C PHE A 90 8.33 -0.52 -8.79
N ILE A 91 7.75 -1.32 -7.90
CA ILE A 91 6.61 -0.87 -7.11
C ILE A 91 7.11 -0.58 -5.68
N GLU A 92 6.81 0.62 -5.20
CA GLU A 92 7.32 1.14 -3.93
C GLU A 92 6.17 1.41 -2.95
N GLU A 93 6.48 1.55 -1.66
CA GLU A 93 5.46 1.73 -0.61
C GLU A 93 4.41 2.83 -0.92
N PRO A 94 4.78 4.03 -1.39
CA PRO A 94 3.80 5.06 -1.71
C PRO A 94 2.81 4.66 -2.82
N GLU A 95 3.27 3.93 -3.82
CA GLU A 95 2.47 3.45 -4.95
C GLU A 95 1.59 2.27 -4.54
N MET A 96 2.15 1.37 -3.73
CA MET A 96 1.42 0.27 -3.10
C MET A 96 0.28 0.78 -2.22
N THR A 97 0.47 1.89 -1.53
CA THR A 97 -0.59 2.53 -0.74
C THR A 97 -1.76 2.96 -1.63
N VAL A 98 -1.47 3.59 -2.78
CA VAL A 98 -2.49 3.99 -3.78
C VAL A 98 -3.19 2.76 -4.35
N LEU A 99 -2.46 1.69 -4.66
CA LEU A 99 -3.02 0.41 -5.10
C LEU A 99 -4.00 -0.16 -4.07
N TYR A 100 -3.58 -0.27 -2.80
CA TYR A 100 -4.44 -0.80 -1.74
C TYR A 100 -5.73 0.02 -1.58
N LEU A 101 -5.62 1.35 -1.62
CA LEU A 101 -6.76 2.25 -1.53
C LEU A 101 -7.72 2.07 -2.73
N ARG A 102 -7.19 2.13 -3.96
CA ARG A 102 -8.02 2.11 -5.18
C ARG A 102 -8.58 0.72 -5.47
N GLU A 103 -7.74 -0.30 -5.48
CA GLU A 103 -8.16 -1.69 -5.76
C GLU A 103 -8.99 -2.27 -4.62
N GLY A 104 -8.75 -1.84 -3.37
CA GLY A 104 -9.60 -2.19 -2.23
C GLY A 104 -11.01 -1.63 -2.39
N ALA A 105 -11.13 -0.36 -2.77
CA ALA A 105 -12.43 0.28 -3.03
C ALA A 105 -13.16 -0.36 -4.22
N LEU A 106 -12.46 -0.61 -5.33
CA LEU A 106 -12.99 -1.35 -6.48
C LEU A 106 -13.46 -2.76 -6.08
N GLY A 107 -12.68 -3.44 -5.25
CA GLY A 107 -13.02 -4.73 -4.67
C GLY A 107 -14.31 -4.71 -3.86
N MET A 108 -14.57 -3.63 -3.13
CA MET A 108 -15.79 -3.41 -2.34
C MET A 108 -16.99 -2.89 -3.15
N GLY A 109 -16.85 -2.76 -4.47
CA GLY A 109 -17.94 -2.37 -5.37
C GLY A 109 -18.04 -0.86 -5.66
N PHE A 110 -17.10 -0.06 -5.18
CA PHE A 110 -17.02 1.36 -5.54
C PHE A 110 -16.37 1.51 -6.91
N LYS A 111 -16.98 2.24 -7.83
CA LYS A 111 -16.46 2.50 -9.17
C LYS A 111 -15.48 3.67 -9.15
N VAL A 112 -14.30 3.46 -8.57
CA VAL A 112 -13.30 4.52 -8.35
C VAL A 112 -12.48 4.77 -9.62
N SER A 113 -12.50 6.00 -10.11
CA SER A 113 -11.64 6.44 -11.20
C SER A 113 -10.23 6.77 -10.70
N HIS A 114 -10.11 7.64 -9.70
CA HIS A 114 -8.84 8.07 -9.11
C HIS A 114 -9.01 8.58 -7.67
N LEU A 115 -7.89 8.80 -6.99
CA LEU A 115 -7.83 9.38 -5.65
C LEU A 115 -7.33 10.83 -5.72
N ILE A 116 -7.78 11.67 -4.79
CA ILE A 116 -7.29 13.05 -4.65
C ILE A 116 -6.98 13.41 -3.18
N VAL A 117 -5.97 14.24 -2.99
CA VAL A 117 -5.69 15.02 -1.77
C VAL A 117 -5.24 16.39 -2.27
N GLU A 118 -6.18 17.31 -2.41
CA GLU A 118 -6.05 18.58 -3.18
C GLU A 118 -5.87 18.37 -4.70
N GLU A 119 -4.91 17.53 -5.10
CA GLU A 119 -4.62 17.12 -6.47
C GLU A 119 -4.71 15.60 -6.65
N ARG A 120 -4.54 15.13 -7.90
CA ARG A 120 -4.57 13.70 -8.23
C ARG A 120 -3.39 12.99 -7.59
N VAL A 121 -3.69 11.92 -6.87
CA VAL A 121 -2.68 11.11 -6.19
C VAL A 121 -2.19 10.00 -7.13
N LEU A 122 -0.87 9.99 -7.38
CA LEU A 122 -0.18 8.91 -8.11
C LEU A 122 0.65 8.04 -7.16
N ALA A 123 1.23 8.65 -6.13
CA ALA A 123 1.95 7.99 -5.05
C ALA A 123 1.63 8.70 -3.73
N LEU A 124 1.41 7.93 -2.66
CA LEU A 124 0.94 8.44 -1.38
C LEU A 124 1.76 7.91 -0.22
N GLN A 125 2.41 8.79 0.52
CA GLN A 125 2.92 8.43 1.84
C GLN A 125 1.90 8.81 2.91
N THR A 126 1.62 7.83 3.76
CA THR A 126 0.80 7.99 4.95
C THR A 126 1.50 7.41 6.18
N SER A 127 0.85 7.42 7.34
CA SER A 127 1.45 6.89 8.56
C SER A 127 1.60 5.36 8.50
N SER A 128 2.58 4.81 9.22
CA SER A 128 2.75 3.34 9.31
C SER A 128 1.54 2.64 9.94
N VAL A 129 0.84 3.32 10.85
CA VAL A 129 -0.37 2.77 11.52
C VAL A 129 -1.55 2.72 10.55
N ASP A 130 -1.63 3.68 9.64
CA ASP A 130 -2.62 3.71 8.56
C ASP A 130 -2.35 2.61 7.52
N VAL A 131 -1.09 2.42 7.13
CA VAL A 131 -0.68 1.29 6.26
C VAL A 131 -1.06 -0.05 6.92
N GLY A 132 -0.74 -0.21 8.21
CA GLY A 132 -1.11 -1.40 8.97
C GLY A 132 -2.62 -1.65 9.05
N GLY A 133 -3.37 -0.56 9.26
CA GLY A 133 -4.83 -0.55 9.21
C GLY A 133 -5.36 -0.96 7.84
N LEU A 134 -4.80 -0.45 6.75
CA LEU A 134 -5.24 -0.73 5.38
C LEU A 134 -5.05 -2.21 5.04
N VAL A 135 -3.85 -2.74 5.27
CA VAL A 135 -3.57 -4.15 5.02
C VAL A 135 -4.55 -5.05 5.78
N SER A 136 -4.77 -4.74 7.05
CA SER A 136 -5.65 -5.51 7.92
C SER A 136 -7.12 -5.40 7.53
N TYR A 137 -7.56 -4.21 7.16
CA TYR A 137 -8.92 -3.96 6.69
C TYR A 137 -9.20 -4.75 5.41
N ILE A 138 -8.30 -4.67 4.42
CA ILE A 138 -8.43 -5.42 3.17
C ILE A 138 -8.46 -6.91 3.44
N ASN A 139 -7.58 -7.41 4.31
CA ASN A 139 -7.55 -8.84 4.66
C ASN A 139 -8.84 -9.31 5.33
N ALA A 140 -9.41 -8.52 6.25
CA ALA A 140 -10.67 -8.85 6.92
C ALA A 140 -11.88 -8.84 5.97
N HIS A 141 -11.88 -7.98 4.95
CA HIS A 141 -13.00 -7.83 4.02
C HIS A 141 -12.82 -8.60 2.70
N LYS A 142 -11.66 -9.23 2.49
CA LYS A 142 -11.29 -9.93 1.25
C LYS A 142 -12.37 -10.92 0.79
N GLY A 143 -13.00 -11.64 1.71
CA GLY A 143 -14.05 -12.61 1.40
C GLY A 143 -15.29 -12.02 0.69
N GLY A 144 -15.59 -10.75 0.95
CA GLY A 144 -16.72 -10.02 0.35
C GLY A 144 -16.38 -9.22 -0.91
N MET A 145 -15.11 -9.16 -1.30
CA MET A 145 -14.67 -8.37 -2.46
C MET A 145 -14.95 -9.08 -3.80
N SER A 146 -14.84 -8.34 -4.90
CA SER A 146 -14.85 -8.90 -6.26
C SER A 146 -13.78 -9.99 -6.45
N LYS A 147 -14.01 -10.95 -7.35
CA LYS A 147 -13.06 -12.04 -7.62
C LYS A 147 -11.69 -11.56 -8.10
N TYR A 148 -11.69 -10.50 -8.88
CA TYR A 148 -10.46 -9.84 -9.34
C TYR A 148 -9.65 -9.31 -8.15
N ALA A 149 -10.28 -8.51 -7.26
CA ALA A 149 -9.60 -7.98 -6.07
C ALA A 149 -9.15 -9.10 -5.12
N GLN A 150 -9.95 -10.17 -4.98
CA GLN A 150 -9.53 -11.35 -4.22
C GLN A 150 -8.25 -11.99 -4.79
N SER A 151 -8.16 -12.13 -6.12
CA SER A 151 -6.97 -12.70 -6.77
C SER A 151 -5.75 -11.80 -6.58
N LEU A 152 -5.91 -10.50 -6.85
CA LEU A 152 -4.87 -9.50 -6.68
C LEU A 152 -4.29 -9.52 -5.27
N PHE A 153 -5.13 -9.37 -4.25
CA PHE A 153 -4.67 -9.34 -2.86
C PHE A 153 -4.21 -10.71 -2.34
N ARG A 154 -4.53 -11.82 -3.00
CA ARG A 154 -3.92 -13.13 -2.69
C ARG A 154 -2.51 -13.23 -3.26
N GLU A 155 -2.27 -12.72 -4.46
CA GLU A 155 -0.91 -12.67 -5.01
C GLU A 155 0.00 -11.75 -4.18
N ILE A 156 -0.50 -10.60 -3.72
CA ILE A 156 0.27 -9.72 -2.82
C ILE A 156 0.58 -10.41 -1.48
N ASP A 157 -0.39 -11.14 -0.89
CA ASP A 157 -0.15 -11.93 0.31
C ASP A 157 0.93 -13.00 0.08
N TYR A 158 0.83 -13.74 -1.03
CA TYR A 158 1.78 -14.78 -1.37
C TYR A 158 3.19 -14.19 -1.59
N LEU A 159 3.30 -13.09 -2.32
CA LEU A 159 4.55 -12.36 -2.50
C LEU A 159 5.12 -11.88 -1.16
N SER A 160 4.29 -11.36 -0.27
CA SER A 160 4.68 -10.97 1.08
C SER A 160 5.22 -12.15 1.89
N VAL A 161 4.59 -13.32 1.80
CA VAL A 161 5.08 -14.56 2.44
C VAL A 161 6.40 -15.01 1.84
N GLN A 162 6.54 -14.97 0.51
CA GLN A 162 7.78 -15.32 -0.18
C GLN A 162 8.94 -14.41 0.25
N ILE A 163 8.70 -13.09 0.32
CA ILE A 163 9.70 -12.12 0.78
C ILE A 163 10.06 -12.37 2.25
N ARG A 164 9.09 -12.67 3.13
CA ARG A 164 9.38 -12.98 4.54
C ARG A 164 10.15 -14.29 4.72
N ARG A 165 9.77 -15.35 3.99
CA ARG A 165 10.50 -16.64 4.01
C ARG A 165 11.91 -16.46 3.50
N ARG A 166 12.07 -15.76 2.38
CA ARG A 166 13.39 -15.42 1.86
C ARG A 166 14.14 -14.48 2.77
N GLY A 167 13.51 -13.55 3.49
CA GLY A 167 14.16 -12.71 4.50
C GLY A 167 14.60 -13.49 5.74
N ALA A 168 13.89 -14.56 6.09
CA ALA A 168 14.30 -15.53 7.11
C ALA A 168 15.39 -16.49 6.60
N GLU A 169 15.45 -16.74 5.29
CA GLU A 169 16.52 -17.49 4.61
C GLU A 169 17.72 -16.59 4.23
N ALA A 170 17.53 -15.28 4.11
CA ALA A 170 18.51 -14.26 3.69
C ALA A 170 19.27 -13.64 4.86
N ALA A 171 19.18 -14.24 6.05
CA ALA A 171 20.32 -14.24 6.95
C ALA A 171 21.54 -14.94 6.31
N ASP A 172 21.36 -15.65 5.18
CA ASP A 172 22.46 -16.35 4.51
C ASP A 172 22.62 -16.09 3.00
N GLN A 173 21.83 -15.22 2.33
CA GLN A 173 22.12 -14.75 0.96
C GLN A 173 21.17 -13.65 0.43
N THR A 174 21.78 -12.55 -0.03
CA THR A 174 21.24 -11.44 -0.83
C THR A 174 20.56 -11.91 -2.13
N PHE A 175 19.35 -11.42 -2.44
CA PHE A 175 18.67 -11.71 -3.73
C PHE A 175 17.73 -10.52 -4.06
N LEU A 176 17.77 -9.74 -5.15
CA LEU A 176 18.44 -9.67 -6.47
C LEU A 176 18.30 -8.20 -6.92
N GLY A 177 19.27 -7.42 -7.39
CA GLY A 177 20.72 -7.50 -7.65
C GLY A 177 21.06 -6.35 -8.64
N PRO A 178 22.33 -6.00 -8.92
CA PRO A 178 23.28 -5.36 -7.98
C PRO A 178 22.70 -4.26 -7.07
#